data_AF-A0A370TMZ1-F1
#
_entry.id   AF-A0A370TMZ1-F1
#
_cell.length_a   1.000
_cell.length_b   1.000
_cell.length_c   1.000
_cell.angle_alpha   90.00
_cell.angle_beta   90.00
_cell.angle_gamma   90.00
#
_symmetry.space_group_name_H-M   'P 1'
#
loop_
_entity.id
_entity.type
_entity.pdbx_description
1 polymer ?
#
loop_
_entity_poly.entity_id
_entity_poly.type
_entity_poly.pdbx_seq_one_letter_code
_entity_poly.pdbx_strand_id
1 'polypeptide(L)'
;MSKSKTILEKEQDYVSSAVAEAHAAYLSNNPISAKAHGDAADYMPRGNTRTVLYAQPFPLSIKSGSGNKLTSADGHIYVDFLGEYSAGLFGHSNPRIEEALSKTMKCGWNFGGETLHEKELARKVTTRFSKGGMDLVRFTNSGTEANMMAIGAAVAWTARKKILVFSNG
;
A
#
# COMPACT_ATOMS: atom_id res chain seq x y z
N MET A 1 -42.86 21.33 -22.61
CA MET A 1 -42.81 19.87 -22.84
C MET A 1 -41.51 19.33 -22.25
N SER A 2 -41.58 18.64 -21.12
CA SER A 2 -40.39 18.03 -20.49
C SER A 2 -39.98 16.81 -21.32
N LYS A 3 -38.76 16.80 -21.88
CA LYS A 3 -38.22 15.61 -22.57
C LYS A 3 -38.02 14.52 -21.52
N SER A 4 -38.61 13.35 -21.75
CA SER A 4 -38.43 12.19 -20.86
C SER A 4 -36.96 11.76 -20.88
N LYS A 5 -36.34 11.64 -19.70
CA LYS A 5 -34.93 11.21 -19.56
C LYS A 5 -34.71 9.84 -20.19
N THR A 6 -33.58 9.69 -20.88
CA THR A 6 -33.09 8.42 -21.43
C THR A 6 -32.77 7.41 -20.32
N ILE A 7 -32.64 6.13 -20.66
CA ILE A 7 -32.30 5.07 -19.69
C ILE A 7 -30.94 5.34 -19.02
N LEU A 8 -29.94 5.74 -19.81
CA LEU A 8 -28.61 6.09 -19.32
C LEU A 8 -28.64 7.29 -18.34
N GLU A 9 -29.45 8.30 -18.62
CA GLU A 9 -29.62 9.44 -17.71
C GLU A 9 -30.28 9.02 -16.39
N LYS A 10 -31.26 8.11 -16.43
CA LYS A 10 -31.90 7.56 -15.23
C LYS A 10 -30.95 6.68 -14.41
N GLU A 11 -30.13 5.86 -15.06
CA GLU A 11 -29.11 5.05 -14.40
C GLU A 11 -28.03 5.92 -13.74
N GLN A 12 -27.57 6.97 -14.43
CA GLN A 12 -26.61 7.91 -13.89
C GLN A 12 -27.18 8.68 -12.68
N ASP A 13 -28.44 9.11 -12.74
CA ASP A 13 -29.13 9.73 -11.61
C ASP A 13 -29.21 8.78 -10.41
N TYR A 14 -29.54 7.51 -10.65
CA TYR A 14 -29.62 6.48 -9.61
C TYR A 14 -28.27 6.26 -8.93
N VAL A 15 -27.21 6.00 -9.70
CA VAL A 15 -25.86 5.78 -9.15
C VAL A 15 -25.40 6.99 -8.34
N SER A 16 -25.64 8.20 -8.84
CA SER A 16 -25.27 9.43 -8.14
C SER A 16 -26.01 9.58 -6.80
N SER A 17 -27.30 9.25 -6.77
CA SER A 17 -28.09 9.25 -5.53
C SER A 17 -27.59 8.19 -4.53
N ALA A 18 -27.31 6.98 -5.00
CA ALA A 18 -26.81 5.89 -4.16
C ALA A 18 -25.44 6.20 -3.56
N VAL A 19 -24.54 6.84 -4.33
CA VAL A 19 -23.23 7.31 -3.83
C VAL A 19 -23.42 8.39 -2.77
N ALA A 20 -24.32 9.35 -2.98
CA ALA A 20 -24.59 10.40 -2.01
C ALA A 20 -25.12 9.84 -0.68
N GLU A 21 -26.04 8.87 -0.75
CA GLU A 21 -26.57 8.16 0.43
C GLU A 21 -25.45 7.37 1.14
N ALA A 22 -24.63 6.64 0.40
CA ALA A 22 -23.50 5.89 0.94
C ALA A 22 -22.48 6.81 1.62
N HIS A 23 -22.16 7.96 1.02
CA HIS A 23 -21.27 8.96 1.62
C HIS A 23 -21.86 9.54 2.91
N ALA A 24 -23.17 9.85 2.93
CA ALA A 24 -23.83 10.37 4.12
C ALA A 24 -23.80 9.37 5.28
N ALA A 25 -24.09 8.09 4.99
CA ALA A 25 -23.99 7.02 5.99
C ALA A 25 -22.54 6.83 6.47
N TYR A 26 -21.56 6.86 5.56
CA TYR A 26 -20.15 6.77 5.90
C TYR A 26 -19.68 7.93 6.79
N LEU A 27 -20.08 9.16 6.50
CA LEU A 27 -19.80 10.34 7.32
C LEU A 27 -20.34 10.18 8.75
N SER A 28 -21.61 9.77 8.87
CA SER A 28 -22.26 9.58 10.18
C SER A 28 -21.61 8.49 11.02
N ASN A 29 -21.10 7.43 10.37
CA ASN A 29 -20.52 6.28 11.05
C ASN A 29 -19.04 6.47 11.43
N ASN A 30 -18.33 7.43 10.83
CA ASN A 30 -16.87 7.56 11.02
C ASN A 30 -16.43 8.97 11.46
N PRO A 31 -17.03 9.57 12.52
CA PRO A 31 -16.72 10.93 12.95
C PRO A 31 -15.27 11.11 13.44
N ILE A 32 -14.66 10.10 14.06
CA ILE A 32 -13.27 10.17 14.55
C ILE A 32 -12.31 10.17 13.36
N SER A 33 -12.52 9.28 12.38
CA SER A 33 -11.72 9.26 11.16
C SER A 33 -11.87 10.57 10.36
N ALA A 34 -13.08 11.14 10.28
CA ALA A 34 -13.34 12.41 9.61
C ALA A 34 -12.52 13.55 10.24
N LYS A 35 -12.58 13.65 11.58
CA LYS A 35 -11.83 14.65 12.33
C LYS A 35 -10.32 14.47 12.15
N ALA A 36 -9.82 13.24 12.30
CA ALA A 36 -8.39 12.94 12.14
C ALA A 36 -7.86 13.32 10.75
N HIS A 37 -8.64 13.10 9.70
CA HIS A 37 -8.27 13.52 8.34
C HIS A 37 -8.26 15.05 8.19
N GLY A 38 -9.27 15.73 8.75
CA GLY A 38 -9.32 17.20 8.78
C GLY A 38 -8.11 17.80 9.49
N ASP A 39 -7.81 17.33 10.70
CA ASP A 39 -6.67 17.78 11.50
C ASP A 39 -5.33 17.52 10.75
N ALA A 40 -5.23 16.39 10.04
CA ALA A 40 -4.03 16.06 9.26
C ALA A 40 -3.81 16.97 8.04
N ALA A 41 -4.86 17.58 7.51
CA ALA A 41 -4.78 18.46 6.33
C ALA A 41 -4.03 19.77 6.61
N ASP A 42 -3.87 20.14 7.88
CA ASP A 42 -3.06 21.29 8.29
C ASP A 42 -1.55 21.05 8.10
N TYR A 43 -1.13 19.78 8.04
CA TYR A 43 0.29 19.39 8.01
C TYR A 43 0.70 18.61 6.76
N MET A 44 -0.25 17.99 6.07
CA MET A 44 -0.02 17.21 4.87
C MET A 44 -0.98 17.66 3.77
N PRO A 45 -0.55 17.77 2.50
CA PRO A 45 -1.45 18.09 1.40
C PRO A 45 -2.65 17.15 1.37
N ARG A 46 -3.84 17.69 1.63
CA ARG A 46 -5.10 16.92 1.79
C ARG A 46 -4.97 15.76 2.79
N GLY A 47 -4.23 15.94 3.87
CA GLY A 47 -4.12 14.96 4.97
C GLY A 47 -3.54 13.60 4.54
N ASN A 48 -2.66 13.57 3.53
CA ASN A 48 -2.19 12.32 2.95
C ASN A 48 -0.71 12.36 2.54
N THR A 49 -0.01 11.22 2.70
CA THR A 49 1.38 10.99 2.26
C THR A 49 1.52 9.82 1.27
N ARG A 50 0.41 9.16 0.94
CA ARG A 50 0.36 8.04 -0.01
C ARG A 50 -0.99 8.06 -0.73
N THR A 51 -0.98 8.56 -1.96
CA THR A 51 -2.18 8.95 -2.72
C THR A 51 -3.23 7.85 -2.81
N VAL A 52 -2.81 6.59 -2.98
CA VAL A 52 -3.72 5.46 -3.15
C VAL A 52 -4.60 5.19 -1.92
N LEU A 53 -4.19 5.68 -0.73
CA LEU A 53 -4.97 5.53 0.50
C LEU A 53 -6.17 6.48 0.57
N TYR A 54 -6.20 7.53 -0.25
CA TYR A 54 -7.28 8.50 -0.22
C TYR A 54 -8.54 7.95 -0.89
N ALA A 55 -9.68 8.09 -0.21
CA ALA A 55 -11.00 7.83 -0.75
C ALA A 55 -11.95 8.97 -0.34
N GLN A 56 -12.94 9.26 -1.18
CA GLN A 56 -14.03 10.17 -0.81
C GLN A 56 -14.96 9.47 0.19
N PRO A 57 -15.52 10.19 1.18
CA PRO A 57 -15.27 11.61 1.49
C PRO A 57 -13.93 11.86 2.23
N PHE A 58 -13.43 10.88 2.97
CA PHE A 58 -12.12 10.87 3.64
C PHE A 58 -11.69 9.41 3.92
N PRO A 59 -10.38 9.12 4.07
CA PRO A 59 -9.90 7.78 4.39
C PRO A 59 -10.24 7.34 5.82
N LEU A 60 -10.50 6.04 6.03
CA LEU A 60 -10.62 5.46 7.36
C LEU A 60 -9.29 5.57 8.12
N SER A 61 -9.34 6.00 9.37
CA SER A 61 -8.21 5.88 10.28
C SER A 61 -8.22 4.50 10.90
N ILE A 62 -7.12 3.76 10.79
CA ILE A 62 -6.98 2.42 11.38
C ILE A 62 -6.33 2.53 12.75
N LYS A 63 -6.95 1.92 13.77
CA LYS A 63 -6.49 1.92 15.16
C LYS A 63 -5.60 0.72 15.47
N SER A 64 -5.98 -0.47 15.01
CA SER A 64 -5.22 -1.71 15.27
C SER A 64 -5.53 -2.78 14.23
N GLY A 65 -4.71 -3.82 14.20
CA GLY A 65 -4.93 -5.01 13.38
C GLY A 65 -4.48 -6.29 14.10
N SER A 66 -5.14 -7.40 13.81
CA SER A 66 -4.78 -8.73 14.33
C SER A 66 -5.24 -9.80 13.35
N GLY A 67 -4.35 -10.74 13.02
CA GLY A 67 -4.59 -11.75 12.00
C GLY A 67 -4.94 -11.09 10.66
N ASN A 68 -6.14 -11.37 10.15
CA ASN A 68 -6.70 -10.80 8.93
C ASN A 68 -7.75 -9.70 9.17
N LYS A 69 -7.76 -9.10 10.36
CA LYS A 69 -8.74 -8.09 10.75
C LYS A 69 -8.10 -6.76 11.06
N LEU A 70 -8.79 -5.69 10.70
CA LEU A 70 -8.47 -4.31 11.05
C LEU A 70 -9.60 -3.70 11.88
N THR A 71 -9.24 -2.93 12.90
CA THR A 71 -10.16 -2.13 13.71
C THR A 71 -9.93 -0.66 13.38
N SER A 72 -10.96 0.04 12.92
CA SER A 72 -10.92 1.49 12.68
C SER A 72 -10.85 2.30 13.99
N ALA A 73 -10.51 3.58 13.88
CA ALA A 73 -10.55 4.55 14.98
C ALA A 73 -11.96 4.68 15.58
N ASP A 74 -12.99 4.52 14.75
CA ASP A 74 -14.40 4.54 15.11
C ASP A 74 -14.90 3.20 15.70
N GLY A 75 -14.04 2.18 15.78
CA GLY A 75 -14.33 0.91 16.45
C GLY A 75 -14.90 -0.19 15.57
N HIS A 76 -15.17 0.08 14.30
CA HIS A 76 -15.59 -0.95 13.34
C HIS A 76 -14.48 -1.94 13.04
N ILE A 77 -14.84 -3.22 12.93
CA ILE A 77 -13.92 -4.32 12.60
C ILE A 77 -14.19 -4.80 11.17
N TYR A 78 -13.14 -4.87 10.37
CA TYR A 78 -13.16 -5.30 8.98
C TYR A 78 -12.31 -6.55 8.79
N VAL A 79 -12.70 -7.42 7.86
CA VAL A 79 -11.80 -8.42 7.30
C VAL A 79 -10.98 -7.74 6.20
N ASP A 80 -9.65 -7.78 6.31
CA ASP A 80 -8.75 -7.13 5.37
C ASP A 80 -8.53 -8.01 4.13
N PHE A 81 -9.15 -7.60 3.02
CA PHE A 81 -8.92 -8.17 1.69
C PHE A 81 -7.91 -7.38 0.86
N LEU A 82 -7.52 -6.18 1.30
CA LEU A 82 -6.54 -5.36 0.60
C LEU A 82 -5.11 -5.85 0.88
N GLY A 83 -4.83 -6.23 2.12
CA GLY A 83 -3.55 -6.85 2.51
C GLY A 83 -2.34 -5.97 2.17
N GLU A 84 -2.43 -4.66 2.45
CA GLU A 84 -1.40 -3.67 2.15
C GLU A 84 -0.90 -3.74 0.69
N TYR A 85 -1.84 -3.77 -0.26
CA TYR A 85 -1.55 -3.88 -1.70
C TYR A 85 -0.58 -5.04 -2.01
N SER A 86 -0.82 -6.19 -1.37
CA SER A 86 -0.03 -7.44 -1.36
C SER A 86 1.15 -7.53 -0.39
N ALA A 87 1.70 -6.43 0.12
CA ALA A 87 2.84 -6.50 1.05
C ALA A 87 2.46 -7.11 2.40
N GLY A 88 1.19 -6.98 2.79
CA GLY A 88 0.60 -7.50 4.03
C GLY A 88 0.17 -8.97 3.94
N LEU A 89 0.84 -9.77 3.09
CA LEU A 89 0.50 -11.17 2.82
C LEU A 89 0.35 -12.03 4.09
N PHE A 90 1.09 -11.71 5.15
CA PHE A 90 1.11 -12.48 6.39
C PHE A 90 0.12 -11.98 7.45
N GLY A 91 -0.72 -11.00 7.11
CA GLY A 91 -1.63 -10.34 8.04
C GLY A 91 -0.92 -9.40 9.00
N HIS A 92 -1.65 -8.95 10.03
CA HIS A 92 -1.23 -7.84 10.90
C HIS A 92 -0.51 -8.27 12.19
N SER A 93 -0.45 -9.58 12.48
CA SER A 93 0.13 -10.09 13.74
C SER A 93 0.72 -11.50 13.58
N ASN A 94 1.54 -11.72 12.54
CA ASN A 94 2.17 -13.01 12.32
C ASN A 94 3.25 -13.28 13.39
N PRO A 95 3.13 -14.35 14.20
CA PRO A 95 4.02 -14.56 15.34
C PRO A 95 5.49 -14.79 14.93
N ARG A 96 5.75 -15.33 13.74
CA ARG A 96 7.14 -15.52 13.27
C ARG A 96 7.80 -14.20 12.89
N ILE A 97 7.04 -13.27 12.31
CA ILE A 97 7.54 -11.93 11.97
C ILE A 97 7.78 -11.12 13.24
N GLU A 98 6.82 -11.17 14.19
CA GLU A 98 6.95 -10.50 15.48
C GLU A 98 8.19 -10.98 16.25
N GLU A 99 8.41 -12.30 16.31
CA GLU A 99 9.59 -12.87 16.96
C GLU A 99 10.89 -12.42 16.28
N ALA A 100 10.93 -12.42 14.94
CA ALA A 100 12.10 -11.97 14.19
C ALA A 100 12.42 -10.49 14.48
N LEU A 101 11.41 -9.61 14.45
CA LEU A 101 11.57 -8.19 14.79
C LEU A 101 12.05 -8.02 16.23
N SER A 102 11.42 -8.69 17.20
CA SER A 102 11.78 -8.59 18.62
C SER A 102 13.23 -9.01 18.87
N LYS A 103 13.70 -10.08 18.23
CA LYS A 103 15.11 -10.50 18.31
C LYS A 103 16.04 -9.47 17.70
N THR A 104 15.75 -8.98 16.49
CA THR A 104 16.59 -7.98 15.82
C THR A 104 16.69 -6.70 16.64
N MET A 105 15.57 -6.20 17.17
CA MET A 105 15.55 -4.96 17.96
C MET A 105 16.37 -5.07 19.26
N LYS A 106 16.47 -6.27 19.86
CA LYS A 106 17.33 -6.51 21.03
C LYS A 106 18.82 -6.53 20.72
N CYS A 107 19.20 -6.77 19.46
CA CYS A 107 20.60 -6.81 19.03
C CYS A 107 21.16 -5.44 18.60
N GLY A 108 20.32 -4.40 18.59
CA GLY A 108 20.68 -3.06 18.09
C GLY A 108 20.40 -2.88 16.60
N TRP A 109 20.46 -1.63 16.14
CA TRP A 109 20.21 -1.23 14.75
C TRP A 109 21.14 -0.06 14.36
N ASN A 110 21.18 0.28 13.07
CA ASN A 110 22.00 1.36 12.52
C ASN A 110 23.52 1.17 12.73
N PHE A 111 24.03 -0.02 12.39
CA PHE A 111 25.44 -0.37 12.59
C PHE A 111 26.44 0.36 11.67
N GLY A 112 25.97 1.01 10.60
CA GLY A 112 26.87 1.61 9.59
C GLY A 112 27.70 0.60 8.81
N GLY A 113 27.35 -0.69 8.87
CA GLY A 113 28.07 -1.79 8.23
C GLY A 113 27.18 -2.99 7.94
N GLU A 114 27.78 -4.02 7.34
CA GLU A 114 27.10 -5.24 6.92
C GLU A 114 26.66 -6.13 8.09
N THR A 115 25.62 -6.93 7.86
CA THR A 115 25.17 -7.97 8.81
C THR A 115 25.29 -9.37 8.21
N LEU A 116 25.14 -10.42 9.03
CA LEU A 116 24.98 -11.79 8.53
C LEU A 116 23.60 -12.02 7.89
N HIS A 117 22.59 -11.25 8.30
CA HIS A 117 21.21 -11.41 7.85
C HIS A 117 21.02 -11.05 6.37
N GLU A 118 21.69 -10.00 5.86
CA GLU A 118 21.62 -9.65 4.44
C GLU A 118 22.18 -10.76 3.54
N LYS A 119 23.26 -11.43 3.98
CA LYS A 119 23.89 -12.56 3.27
C LYS A 119 22.95 -13.77 3.23
N GLU A 120 22.29 -14.05 4.35
CA GLU A 120 21.30 -15.13 4.44
C GLU A 120 20.08 -14.85 3.55
N LEU A 121 19.57 -13.61 3.56
CA LEU A 121 18.45 -13.19 2.73
C LEU A 121 18.81 -13.27 1.24
N ALA A 122 20.00 -12.78 0.86
CA ALA A 122 20.48 -12.84 -0.52
C ALA A 122 20.51 -14.29 -1.03
N ARG A 123 21.09 -15.21 -0.24
CA ARG A 123 21.11 -16.64 -0.56
C ARG A 123 19.70 -17.20 -0.73
N LYS A 124 18.76 -16.87 0.16
CA LYS A 124 17.37 -17.36 0.09
C LYS A 124 16.67 -16.86 -1.19
N VAL A 125 16.85 -15.58 -1.53
CA VAL A 125 16.25 -14.96 -2.72
C VAL A 125 16.80 -15.59 -4.00
N THR A 126 18.12 -15.61 -4.19
CA THR A 126 18.74 -16.16 -5.40
C THR A 126 18.47 -17.65 -5.55
N THR A 127 18.45 -18.42 -4.45
CA THR A 127 18.06 -19.84 -4.49
C THR A 127 16.63 -20.00 -5.00
N ARG A 128 15.68 -19.23 -4.45
CA ARG A 128 14.25 -19.32 -4.81
C ARG A 128 13.98 -18.92 -6.26
N PHE A 129 14.67 -17.91 -6.76
CA PHE A 129 14.45 -17.35 -8.09
C PHE A 129 15.49 -17.76 -9.14
N SER A 130 16.36 -18.73 -8.82
CA SER A 130 17.42 -19.25 -9.70
C SER A 130 16.91 -19.67 -11.08
N LYS A 131 15.78 -20.39 -11.15
CA LYS A 131 15.14 -20.79 -12.42
C LYS A 131 14.66 -19.61 -13.28
N GLY A 132 14.49 -18.44 -12.67
CA GLY A 132 14.17 -17.18 -13.36
C GLY A 132 15.40 -16.38 -13.81
N GLY A 133 16.62 -16.92 -13.65
CA GLY A 133 17.86 -16.25 -14.05
C GLY A 133 18.42 -15.25 -13.04
N MET A 134 18.01 -15.34 -11.77
CA MET A 134 18.51 -14.45 -10.71
C MET A 134 19.71 -15.06 -9.97
N ASP A 135 20.91 -14.82 -10.50
CA ASP A 135 22.17 -15.32 -9.92
C ASP A 135 22.65 -14.46 -8.73
N LEU A 136 22.46 -13.15 -8.80
CA LEU A 136 22.87 -12.16 -7.79
C LEU A 136 21.74 -11.18 -7.49
N VAL A 137 21.77 -10.57 -6.30
CA VAL A 137 20.78 -9.58 -5.87
C VAL A 137 21.43 -8.47 -5.06
N ARG A 138 20.87 -7.26 -5.18
CA ARG A 138 21.09 -6.12 -4.27
C ARG A 138 19.74 -5.65 -3.75
N PHE A 139 19.67 -5.30 -2.47
CA PHE A 139 18.43 -4.83 -1.84
C PHE A 139 18.28 -3.32 -1.94
N THR A 140 17.03 -2.87 -2.00
CA THR A 140 16.60 -1.47 -2.00
C THR A 140 15.47 -1.28 -0.97
N ASN A 141 15.07 -0.04 -0.73
CA ASN A 141 14.03 0.30 0.25
C ASN A 141 12.61 0.28 -0.35
N SER A 142 12.50 0.25 -1.69
CA SER A 142 11.20 0.18 -2.37
C SER A 142 11.30 -0.52 -3.74
N GLY A 143 10.14 -0.95 -4.25
CA GLY A 143 10.01 -1.43 -5.62
C GLY A 143 10.33 -0.36 -6.67
N THR A 144 10.01 0.92 -6.37
CA THR A 144 10.38 2.06 -7.22
C THR A 144 11.90 2.15 -7.36
N GLU A 145 12.65 2.09 -6.25
CA GLU A 145 14.11 2.07 -6.28
C GLU A 145 14.65 0.85 -7.02
N ALA A 146 14.06 -0.33 -6.81
CA ALA A 146 14.47 -1.54 -7.52
C ALA A 146 14.37 -1.36 -9.04
N ASN A 147 13.26 -0.82 -9.54
CA ASN A 147 13.07 -0.54 -10.96
C ASN A 147 14.01 0.56 -11.47
N MET A 148 14.21 1.64 -10.72
CA MET A 148 15.17 2.70 -11.08
C MET A 148 16.58 2.14 -11.23
N MET A 149 17.02 1.29 -10.31
CA MET A 149 18.34 0.65 -10.35
C MET A 149 18.46 -0.36 -11.49
N ALA A 150 17.41 -1.16 -11.76
CA ALA A 150 17.42 -2.12 -12.86
C ALA A 150 17.51 -1.43 -14.23
N ILE A 151 16.72 -0.37 -14.45
CA ILE A 151 16.77 0.45 -15.66
C ILE A 151 18.14 1.13 -15.78
N GLY A 152 18.63 1.72 -14.69
CA GLY A 152 19.95 2.36 -14.65
C GLY A 152 21.08 1.39 -15.03
N ALA A 153 21.07 0.18 -14.47
CA ALA A 153 22.04 -0.86 -14.80
C ALA A 153 21.96 -1.28 -16.28
N ALA A 154 20.75 -1.47 -16.82
CA ALA A 154 20.57 -1.83 -18.24
C ALA A 154 21.05 -0.73 -19.20
N VAL A 155 20.75 0.54 -18.91
CA VAL A 155 21.22 1.69 -19.70
C VAL A 155 22.74 1.82 -19.63
N ALA A 156 23.33 1.71 -18.44
CA ALA A 156 24.77 1.82 -18.24
C ALA A 156 25.52 0.68 -18.95
N TRP A 157 25.00 -0.55 -18.87
CA TRP A 157 25.61 -1.72 -19.52
C TRP A 157 25.51 -1.68 -21.04
N THR A 158 24.34 -1.31 -21.58
CA THR A 158 24.09 -1.39 -23.03
C THR A 158 24.42 -0.10 -23.79
N ALA A 159 24.57 1.02 -23.10
CA ALA A 159 24.64 2.38 -23.65
C ALA A 159 23.42 2.80 -24.49
N ARG A 160 22.29 2.08 -24.39
CA ARG A 160 21.04 2.37 -25.13
C ARG A 160 20.10 3.19 -24.25
N LYS A 161 19.44 4.19 -24.86
CA LYS A 161 18.55 5.14 -24.15
C LYS A 161 17.06 4.81 -24.22
N LYS A 162 16.63 4.00 -25.18
CA LYS A 162 15.21 3.68 -25.38
C LYS A 162 14.81 2.54 -24.46
N ILE A 163 13.75 2.76 -23.67
CA ILE A 163 13.13 1.75 -22.81
C ILE A 163 11.73 1.49 -23.34
N LEU A 164 11.42 0.22 -23.58
CA LEU A 164 10.07 -0.22 -23.93
C LEU A 164 9.27 -0.42 -22.65
N VAL A 165 8.07 0.17 -22.58
CA VAL A 165 7.09 -0.02 -21.50
C VAL A 165 5.72 -0.30 -22.11
N PHE A 166 4.81 -0.86 -21.32
CA PHE A 166 3.42 -1.12 -21.71
C PHE A 166 2.50 -0.10 -21.03
N SER A 167 1.41 0.28 -21.70
CA SER A 167 0.40 1.18 -21.12
C SER A 167 -0.22 0.56 -19.86
N ASN A 168 -0.35 1.35 -18.79
CA ASN A 168 -0.83 0.94 -17.46
C ASN A 168 0.08 -0.07 -16.71
N GLY A 169 1.35 -0.17 -17.10
CA GLY A 169 2.40 -0.92 -16.40
C GLY A 169 3.22 -0.09 -15.42
#